data_AF-M6YJ99-F1
#
_entry.id   AF-M6YJ99-F1
#
_cell.length_a   1.000
_cell.length_b   1.000
_cell.length_c   1.000
_cell.angle_alpha   90.00
_cell.angle_beta   90.00
_cell.angle_gamma   90.00
#
_symmetry.space_group_name_H-M   'P 1'
#
loop_
_entity.id
_entity.type
_entity.pdbx_description
1 polymer ?
#
loop_
_entity_poly.entity_id
_entity_poly.type
_entity_poly.pdbx_seq_one_letter_code
_entity_poly.pdbx_strand_id
1 'polypeptide(L)'
;MKETQSGFLFHSRFNPIGEGERIAEQIPIPLSDKETILIFGFGLGYHLESYLQKTNQPVNILIIEPIEGLKSIAKKFFDRISKSYESKGHRIQIVFGLDEFLSHPLSFWISEKTNQVSPFLHPVYSRKFSDLTLSFLDSLKQNSQNKIAKEYFQKIWIRNCVRNLTSSFQNSNTSLILSGAKNNFFQNQTLVFTGASPSLEKETDWISKNRNQFHLLVSDTSLGWILNFGIIPDAVLSLDSSRGTLFHFRNILPKEIPILTWFGGCTYLFDLPNPKWIYFSTHPLDQILRSLFFPNAPILENPSLNMTGIAMSFAKHLKYDRLVLKGVDFHRNGGKTHCRSSGYEAYDRFFLSRKVSLSKTRFQKSKSWDKRFSILEILKEESPELFHFQPDPISKTVKKLGEGLILEDLKKIQFEKWIQFCTTHLDLKDYFYSRILNIPSVIKTLNKS
;
A
#
# COMPACT_ATOMS: atom_id res chain seq x y z
N MET A 1 8.69 6.27 32.23
CA MET A 1 9.69 7.26 31.76
C MET A 1 9.05 8.11 30.68
N LYS A 2 9.22 9.42 30.75
CA LYS A 2 8.57 10.41 29.87
C LYS A 2 9.10 10.25 28.43
N GLU A 3 8.22 9.89 27.49
CA GLU A 3 8.43 10.11 26.05
C GLU A 3 8.23 11.60 25.76
N THR A 4 9.30 12.37 25.87
CA THR A 4 9.38 13.73 25.33
C THR A 4 10.55 13.79 24.37
N GLN A 5 10.30 13.44 23.11
CA GLN A 5 10.90 13.99 21.88
C GLN A 5 10.38 13.19 20.69
N SER A 6 9.34 13.69 20.02
CA SER A 6 8.81 13.14 18.77
C SER A 6 9.76 13.43 17.60
N GLY A 7 10.94 12.82 17.61
CA GLY A 7 11.80 12.74 16.43
C GLY A 7 11.35 11.58 15.55
N PHE A 8 11.43 11.73 14.22
CA PHE A 8 11.33 10.59 13.31
C PHE A 8 12.71 10.26 12.76
N LEU A 9 12.95 8.98 12.46
CA LEU A 9 14.22 8.53 11.92
C LEU A 9 14.17 8.53 10.38
N PHE A 10 15.22 9.04 9.74
CA PHE A 10 15.38 8.97 8.29
C PHE A 10 15.76 7.58 7.78
N HIS A 11 16.43 6.80 8.63
CA HIS A 11 16.90 5.46 8.35
C HIS A 11 16.57 4.53 9.51
N SER A 12 16.46 3.24 9.23
CA SER A 12 16.33 2.19 10.22
C SER A 12 17.43 2.29 11.28
N ARG A 13 17.04 2.29 12.56
CA ARG A 13 17.98 2.29 13.70
C ARG A 13 18.80 1.00 13.77
N PHE A 14 18.23 -0.11 13.27
CA PHE A 14 18.77 -1.45 13.47
C PHE A 14 19.54 -1.95 12.26
N ASN A 15 19.03 -1.69 11.05
CA ASN A 15 19.65 -2.16 9.81
C ASN A 15 19.42 -1.17 8.65
N PRO A 16 20.14 -0.04 8.62
CA PRO A 16 20.00 0.96 7.57
C PRO A 16 20.46 0.46 6.19
N ILE A 17 21.42 -0.48 6.14
CA ILE A 17 21.89 -1.09 4.89
C ILE A 17 20.77 -1.96 4.29
N GLY A 18 20.18 -2.87 5.07
CA GLY A 18 19.08 -3.73 4.60
C GLY A 18 17.78 -2.96 4.28
N GLU A 19 17.57 -1.79 4.89
CA GLU A 19 16.57 -0.83 4.39
C GLU A 19 16.95 -0.26 3.03
N GLY A 20 18.19 0.21 2.88
CA GLY A 20 18.75 0.68 1.62
C GLY A 20 18.60 -0.33 0.49
N GLU A 21 18.89 -1.61 0.73
CA GLU A 21 18.74 -2.67 -0.27
C GLU A 21 17.29 -2.82 -0.78
N ARG A 22 16.30 -2.74 0.12
CA ARG A 22 14.87 -2.83 -0.22
C ARG A 22 14.37 -1.58 -0.96
N ILE A 23 14.92 -0.42 -0.64
CA ILE A 23 14.59 0.84 -1.32
C ILE A 23 15.24 0.87 -2.71
N ALA A 24 16.47 0.37 -2.84
CA ALA A 24 17.19 0.30 -4.10
C ALA A 24 16.46 -0.55 -5.17
N GLU A 25 15.73 -1.59 -4.76
CA GLU A 25 14.90 -2.41 -5.67
C GLU A 25 13.77 -1.63 -6.37
N GLN A 26 13.43 -0.44 -5.85
CA GLN A 26 12.40 0.43 -6.41
C GLN A 26 12.97 1.52 -7.32
N ILE A 27 14.30 1.68 -7.36
CA ILE A 27 14.95 2.66 -8.22
C ILE A 27 14.92 2.14 -9.66
N PRO A 28 14.51 2.96 -10.64
CA PRO A 28 14.45 2.56 -12.05
C PRO A 28 15.79 2.04 -12.57
N ILE A 29 15.72 1.01 -13.43
CA ILE A 29 16.87 0.54 -14.20
C ILE A 29 16.84 1.31 -15.53
N PRO A 30 17.89 2.07 -15.87
CA PRO A 30 17.90 2.87 -17.08
C PRO A 30 17.94 1.97 -18.32
N LEU A 31 17.17 2.34 -19.33
CA LEU A 31 17.03 1.60 -20.59
C LEU A 31 18.13 1.96 -21.60
N SER A 32 18.83 3.07 -21.38
CA SER A 32 19.96 3.53 -22.20
C SER A 32 20.93 4.41 -21.41
N ASP A 33 22.12 4.63 -21.96
CA ASP A 33 23.13 5.55 -21.44
C ASP A 33 22.74 7.04 -21.54
N LYS A 34 21.64 7.34 -22.26
CA LYS A 34 21.03 8.67 -22.40
C LYS A 34 19.90 8.93 -21.40
N GLU A 35 19.65 8.00 -20.49
CA GLU A 35 18.70 8.16 -19.41
C GLU A 35 19.39 8.65 -18.13
N THR A 36 18.78 9.63 -17.46
CA THR A 36 19.21 10.12 -16.16
C THR A 36 18.19 9.75 -15.09
N ILE A 37 18.63 9.10 -14.02
CA ILE A 37 17.80 8.79 -12.86
C ILE A 37 17.80 9.98 -11.93
N LEU A 38 16.61 10.41 -11.53
CA LEU A 38 16.41 11.59 -10.71
C LEU A 38 15.91 11.14 -9.33
N ILE A 39 16.78 11.16 -8.32
CA ILE A 39 16.45 10.68 -6.96
C ILE A 39 16.05 11.87 -6.08
N PHE A 40 14.86 11.84 -5.52
CA PHE A 40 14.39 12.81 -4.52
C PHE A 40 14.49 12.25 -3.11
N GLY A 41 15.42 12.78 -2.33
CA GLY A 41 15.75 12.36 -0.98
C GLY A 41 16.97 11.45 -0.94
N PHE A 42 18.10 11.97 -0.47
CA PHE A 42 19.35 11.24 -0.34
C PHE A 42 19.50 10.62 1.06
N GLY A 43 19.18 11.38 2.10
CA GLY A 43 19.44 11.05 3.48
C GLY A 43 20.93 10.83 3.71
N LEU A 44 21.33 9.56 3.86
CA LEU A 44 22.73 9.14 4.00
C LEU A 44 23.20 8.21 2.85
N GLY A 45 22.37 8.03 1.81
CA GLY A 45 22.76 7.32 0.60
C GLY A 45 22.78 5.79 0.66
N TYR A 46 22.23 5.14 1.70
CA TYR A 46 22.21 3.67 1.80
C TYR A 46 21.53 2.99 0.60
N HIS A 47 20.43 3.57 0.11
CA HIS A 47 19.72 3.08 -1.08
C HIS A 47 20.53 3.31 -2.36
N LEU A 48 21.19 4.46 -2.50
CA LEU A 48 22.04 4.77 -3.64
C LEU A 48 23.23 3.82 -3.72
N GLU A 49 23.92 3.60 -2.60
CA GLU A 49 25.07 2.69 -2.56
C GLU A 49 24.64 1.26 -2.88
N SER A 50 23.53 0.79 -2.31
CA SER A 50 22.98 -0.54 -2.62
C SER A 50 22.58 -0.69 -4.08
N TYR A 51 22.04 0.38 -4.69
CA TYR A 51 21.70 0.40 -6.11
C TYR A 51 22.95 0.32 -7.01
N LEU A 52 23.97 1.12 -6.71
CA LEU A 52 25.22 1.14 -7.47
C LEU A 52 26.01 -0.16 -7.34
N GLN A 53 25.96 -0.84 -6.18
CA GLN A 53 26.57 -2.16 -6.01
C GLN A 53 26.01 -3.23 -6.95
N LYS A 54 24.71 -3.13 -7.28
CA LYS A 54 24.00 -4.10 -8.14
C LYS A 54 24.05 -3.71 -9.61
N THR A 55 24.51 -2.51 -9.94
CA THR A 55 24.47 -1.95 -11.30
C THR A 55 25.82 -2.15 -12.00
N ASN A 56 25.83 -2.97 -13.05
CA ASN A 56 27.05 -3.32 -13.79
C ASN A 56 27.32 -2.41 -15.00
N GLN A 57 26.43 -1.45 -15.29
CA GLN A 57 26.54 -0.53 -16.42
C GLN A 57 26.66 0.91 -15.93
N PRO A 58 27.38 1.80 -16.65
CA PRO A 58 27.40 3.22 -16.35
C PRO A 58 25.99 3.81 -16.29
N VAL A 59 25.72 4.63 -15.26
CA VAL A 59 24.44 5.32 -15.10
C VAL A 59 24.66 6.79 -14.79
N ASN A 60 23.73 7.63 -15.24
CA ASN A 60 23.68 9.05 -14.86
C ASN A 60 22.63 9.21 -13.76
N ILE A 61 23.02 9.78 -12.63
CA ILE A 61 22.14 10.01 -11.48
C ILE A 61 22.26 11.46 -11.05
N LEU A 62 21.11 12.13 -10.96
CA LEU A 62 20.96 13.42 -10.32
C LEU A 62 20.14 13.23 -9.05
N ILE A 63 20.71 13.64 -7.92
CA ILE A 63 20.10 13.49 -6.59
C ILE A 63 19.71 14.87 -6.08
N ILE A 64 18.50 14.99 -5.55
CA ILE A 64 18.00 16.17 -4.88
C ILE A 64 17.81 15.79 -3.42
N GLU A 65 18.62 16.37 -2.53
CA GLU A 65 18.40 16.32 -1.09
C GLU A 65 17.64 17.59 -0.68
N PRO A 66 16.31 17.52 -0.51
CA PRO A 66 15.50 18.73 -0.34
C PRO A 66 15.68 19.39 1.03
N ILE A 67 16.30 18.70 2.01
CA ILE A 67 16.43 19.20 3.38
C ILE A 67 17.86 19.72 3.60
N GLU A 68 18.02 21.03 3.54
CA GLU A 68 19.33 21.68 3.71
C GLU A 68 20.02 21.32 5.03
N GLY A 69 19.24 21.13 6.11
CA GLY A 69 19.77 20.73 7.41
C GLY A 69 20.57 19.42 7.40
N LEU A 70 20.38 18.56 6.40
CA LEU A 70 21.14 17.31 6.26
C LEU A 70 22.48 17.49 5.52
N LYS A 71 22.71 18.62 4.85
CA LYS A 71 23.86 18.84 3.95
C LYS A 71 25.21 18.52 4.58
N SER A 72 25.44 18.97 5.82
CA SER A 72 26.72 18.80 6.52
C SER A 72 27.11 17.33 6.75
N ILE A 73 26.12 16.47 6.99
CA ILE A 73 26.31 15.04 7.24
C ILE A 73 26.24 14.27 5.91
N ALA A 74 25.18 14.51 5.13
CA ALA A 74 24.93 13.86 3.86
C ALA A 74 26.08 14.03 2.87
N LYS A 75 26.69 15.21 2.80
CA LYS A 75 27.83 15.48 1.89
C LYS A 75 29.00 14.52 2.11
N LYS A 76 29.34 14.20 3.37
CA LYS A 76 30.44 13.25 3.68
C LYS A 76 30.15 11.86 3.11
N PHE A 77 28.90 11.40 3.21
CA PHE A 77 28.48 10.12 2.65
C PHE A 77 28.45 10.15 1.13
N PHE A 78 27.93 11.24 0.56
CA PHE A 78 27.91 11.45 -0.88
C PHE A 78 29.33 11.42 -1.48
N ASP A 79 30.28 12.17 -0.91
CA ASP A 79 31.66 12.24 -1.42
C ASP A 79 32.33 10.85 -1.39
N ARG A 80 32.09 10.06 -0.35
CA ARG A 80 32.56 8.67 -0.24
C ARG A 80 31.95 7.78 -1.34
N ILE A 81 30.64 7.84 -1.52
CA ILE A 81 29.92 7.03 -2.52
C ILE A 81 30.36 7.46 -3.92
N SER A 82 30.26 8.75 -4.25
CA SER A 82 30.61 9.29 -5.56
C SER A 82 32.01 8.86 -6.00
N LYS A 83 33.03 9.08 -5.15
CA LYS A 83 34.42 8.68 -5.44
C LYS A 83 34.58 7.17 -5.69
N SER A 84 33.83 6.34 -4.96
CA SER A 84 33.91 4.88 -5.09
C SER A 84 33.32 4.35 -6.40
N TYR A 85 32.33 5.06 -6.96
CA TYR A 85 31.56 4.61 -8.13
C TYR A 85 31.86 5.41 -9.41
N GLU A 86 32.47 6.59 -9.30
CA GLU A 86 32.97 7.35 -10.45
C GLU A 86 34.01 6.57 -11.25
N SER A 87 34.89 5.84 -10.56
CA SER A 87 35.88 4.93 -11.19
C SER A 87 35.24 3.79 -12.00
N LYS A 88 33.96 3.48 -11.76
CA LYS A 88 33.18 2.48 -12.51
C LYS A 88 32.38 3.10 -13.67
N GLY A 89 32.59 4.38 -13.95
CA GLY A 89 31.93 5.12 -15.02
C GLY A 89 30.57 5.70 -14.66
N HIS A 90 30.11 5.58 -13.41
CA HIS A 90 28.86 6.22 -12.98
C HIS A 90 29.05 7.73 -12.85
N ARG A 91 28.07 8.50 -13.33
CA ARG A 91 28.04 9.97 -13.18
C ARG A 91 26.98 10.32 -12.15
N ILE A 92 27.41 10.79 -10.99
CA ILE A 92 26.52 11.01 -9.85
C ILE A 92 26.68 12.46 -9.40
N GLN A 93 25.59 13.20 -9.41
CA GLN A 93 25.52 14.58 -8.95
C GLN A 93 24.49 14.70 -7.82
N ILE A 94 24.75 15.60 -6.88
CA ILE A 94 23.80 15.94 -5.81
C ILE A 94 23.59 17.45 -5.74
N VAL A 95 22.33 17.84 -5.54
CA VAL A 95 21.89 19.19 -5.23
C VAL A 95 21.29 19.19 -3.83
N PHE A 96 21.70 20.13 -2.99
CA PHE A 96 21.20 20.29 -1.63
C PHE A 96 20.28 21.50 -1.56
N GLY A 97 19.07 21.30 -1.05
CA GLY A 97 18.01 22.30 -1.02
C GLY A 97 17.10 22.18 -2.25
N LEU A 98 15.79 22.14 -2.02
CA LEU A 98 14.81 22.13 -3.11
C LEU A 98 14.81 23.48 -3.84
N ASP A 99 14.89 24.59 -3.12
CA ASP A 99 14.90 25.94 -3.72
C ASP A 99 16.10 26.15 -4.64
N GLU A 100 17.28 25.62 -4.26
CA GLU A 100 18.47 25.62 -5.10
C GLU A 100 18.21 24.86 -6.41
N PHE A 101 17.67 23.65 -6.32
CA PHE A 101 17.32 22.87 -7.52
C PHE A 101 16.34 23.61 -8.44
N LEU A 102 15.32 24.25 -7.85
CA LEU A 102 14.26 24.97 -8.57
C LEU A 102 14.71 26.32 -9.14
N SER A 103 15.83 26.88 -8.67
CA SER A 103 16.37 28.15 -9.19
C SER A 103 16.88 28.06 -10.63
N HIS A 104 17.03 26.84 -11.17
CA HIS A 104 17.48 26.58 -12.53
C HIS A 104 16.55 25.57 -13.23
N PRO A 105 16.39 25.63 -14.57
CA PRO A 105 15.65 24.61 -15.31
C PRO A 105 16.34 23.25 -15.22
N LEU A 106 15.58 22.15 -15.38
CA LEU A 106 16.14 20.78 -15.27
C LEU A 106 17.33 20.54 -16.22
N SER A 107 17.31 21.15 -17.41
CA SER A 107 18.38 21.08 -18.41
C SER A 107 19.73 21.61 -17.92
N PHE A 108 19.75 22.47 -16.90
CA PHE A 108 20.98 22.94 -16.27
C PHE A 108 21.70 21.82 -15.49
N TRP A 109 20.92 20.91 -14.90
CA TRP A 109 21.42 19.89 -14.00
C TRP A 109 21.74 18.55 -14.68
N ILE A 110 21.18 18.30 -15.86
CA ILE A 110 21.34 17.04 -16.61
C ILE A 110 22.22 17.24 -17.84
N SER A 111 22.88 16.19 -18.31
CA SER A 111 23.69 16.25 -19.53
C SER A 111 22.83 16.59 -20.75
N GLU A 112 23.34 17.41 -21.68
CA GLU A 112 22.67 17.68 -22.98
C GLU A 112 22.39 16.42 -23.81
N LYS A 113 23.12 15.33 -23.55
CA LYS A 113 22.90 14.03 -24.21
C LYS A 113 21.72 13.26 -23.61
N THR A 114 21.15 13.74 -22.52
CA THR A 114 20.01 13.11 -21.83
C THR A 114 18.75 13.31 -22.65
N ASN A 115 18.15 12.23 -23.12
CA ASN A 115 16.84 12.28 -23.81
C ASN A 115 15.70 11.77 -22.92
N GLN A 116 16.04 11.18 -21.78
CA GLN A 116 15.10 10.52 -20.88
C GLN A 116 15.44 10.81 -19.42
N VAL A 117 14.43 11.07 -18.58
CA VAL A 117 14.58 11.24 -17.13
C VAL A 117 13.60 10.34 -16.41
N SER A 118 14.10 9.58 -15.44
CA SER A 118 13.31 8.67 -14.61
C SER A 118 13.34 9.11 -13.16
N PRO A 119 12.26 9.74 -12.65
CA PRO A 119 12.20 10.15 -11.25
C PRO A 119 12.06 8.94 -10.33
N PHE A 120 12.62 9.07 -9.13
CA PHE A 120 12.46 8.16 -8.01
C PHE A 120 12.29 8.98 -6.73
N LEU A 121 11.25 8.69 -5.96
CA LEU A 121 10.94 9.37 -4.72
C LEU A 121 11.28 8.47 -3.54
N HIS A 122 12.18 8.92 -2.67
CA HIS A 122 12.54 8.14 -1.50
C HIS A 122 11.34 8.02 -0.52
N PRO A 123 10.97 6.81 -0.06
CA PRO A 123 9.73 6.59 0.69
C PRO A 123 9.57 7.41 1.97
N VAL A 124 10.66 7.71 2.68
CA VAL A 124 10.61 8.59 3.87
C VAL A 124 10.24 10.01 3.50
N TYR A 125 10.78 10.53 2.39
CA TYR A 125 10.56 11.90 1.94
C TYR A 125 9.13 12.07 1.46
N SER A 126 8.63 11.14 0.65
CA SER A 126 7.22 11.15 0.21
C SER A 126 6.22 11.06 1.38
N ARG A 127 6.58 10.39 2.49
CA ARG A 127 5.70 10.22 3.66
C ARG A 127 5.73 11.38 4.64
N LYS A 128 6.90 12.00 4.85
CA LYS A 128 7.11 13.01 5.90
C LYS A 128 7.23 14.44 5.37
N PHE A 129 7.49 14.59 4.07
CA PHE A 129 7.71 15.87 3.39
C PHE A 129 6.90 15.92 2.10
N SER A 130 5.57 15.75 2.22
CA SER A 130 4.65 15.77 1.08
C SER A 130 4.75 17.05 0.28
N ASP A 131 4.88 18.19 0.95
CA ASP A 131 4.87 19.51 0.29
C ASP A 131 6.12 19.68 -0.59
N LEU A 132 7.30 19.36 -0.06
CA LEU A 132 8.55 19.36 -0.84
C LEU A 132 8.49 18.36 -2.00
N THR A 133 7.89 17.19 -1.77
CA THR A 133 7.72 16.17 -2.80
C THR A 133 6.81 16.67 -3.94
N LEU A 134 5.72 17.36 -3.60
CA LEU A 134 4.79 17.94 -4.58
C LEU A 134 5.44 19.05 -5.39
N SER A 135 6.11 20.00 -4.74
CA SER A 135 6.85 21.08 -5.42
C SER A 135 7.91 20.55 -6.38
N PHE A 136 8.63 19.50 -5.98
CA PHE A 136 9.57 18.81 -6.85
C PHE A 136 8.88 18.18 -8.06
N LEU A 137 7.80 17.41 -7.86
CA LEU A 137 7.07 16.80 -8.97
C LEU A 137 6.47 17.83 -9.92
N ASP A 138 6.00 18.97 -9.42
CA ASP A 138 5.47 20.07 -10.23
C ASP A 138 6.57 20.70 -11.11
N SER A 139 7.80 20.81 -10.61
CA SER A 139 8.92 21.31 -11.40
C SER A 139 9.28 20.44 -12.61
N LEU A 140 9.05 19.12 -12.50
CA LEU A 140 9.29 18.19 -13.60
C LEU A 140 8.22 18.29 -14.70
N LYS A 141 7.02 18.79 -14.35
CA LYS A 141 5.93 19.02 -15.32
C LYS A 141 6.20 20.22 -16.21
N GLN A 142 6.83 21.27 -15.68
CA GLN A 142 7.12 22.48 -16.47
C GLN A 142 8.18 22.26 -17.57
N ASN A 143 8.98 21.18 -17.47
CA ASN A 143 10.14 20.95 -18.33
C ASN A 143 10.05 19.72 -19.25
N SER A 144 8.93 18.98 -19.35
CA SER A 144 8.95 17.77 -20.19
C SER A 144 7.64 17.39 -20.90
N GLN A 145 7.77 17.25 -22.22
CA GLN A 145 6.89 16.51 -23.13
C GLN A 145 7.01 14.98 -22.97
N ASN A 146 7.51 14.43 -21.85
CA ASN A 146 7.95 13.03 -21.81
C ASN A 146 7.05 12.05 -21.05
N LYS A 147 6.61 11.04 -21.80
CA LYS A 147 5.85 9.80 -21.52
C LYS A 147 6.12 9.02 -20.22
N ILE A 148 7.02 9.39 -19.32
CA ILE A 148 7.51 8.52 -18.22
C ILE A 148 6.76 8.74 -16.90
N ALA A 149 6.13 9.90 -16.72
CA ALA A 149 5.09 10.05 -15.70
C ALA A 149 3.97 8.99 -15.87
N LYS A 150 3.76 8.46 -17.09
CA LYS A 150 2.82 7.36 -17.37
C LYS A 150 3.30 5.96 -16.94
N GLU A 151 4.58 5.78 -16.58
CA GLU A 151 5.14 4.47 -16.17
C GLU A 151 5.49 4.39 -14.68
N TYR A 152 5.84 5.51 -14.05
CA TYR A 152 6.28 5.56 -12.65
C TYR A 152 5.18 5.23 -11.63
N PHE A 153 3.92 5.47 -12.00
CA PHE A 153 2.78 5.02 -11.22
C PHE A 153 2.29 3.70 -11.80
N GLN A 154 2.30 2.62 -11.02
CA GLN A 154 1.76 1.34 -11.48
C GLN A 154 0.38 1.57 -12.10
N LYS A 155 0.26 1.48 -13.44
CA LYS A 155 -0.94 1.88 -14.21
C LYS A 155 -2.22 1.28 -13.63
N ILE A 156 -2.11 0.12 -12.99
CA ILE A 156 -3.20 -0.58 -12.32
C ILE A 156 -3.75 0.21 -11.13
N TRP A 157 -2.92 0.72 -10.22
CA TRP A 157 -3.41 1.42 -9.01
C TRP A 157 -4.06 2.75 -9.35
N ILE A 158 -3.47 3.55 -10.23
CA ILE A 158 -4.09 4.80 -10.68
C ILE A 158 -5.40 4.52 -11.39
N ARG A 159 -5.40 3.61 -12.36
CA ARG A 159 -6.63 3.21 -13.07
C ARG A 159 -7.69 2.74 -12.09
N ASN A 160 -7.30 1.92 -11.12
CA ASN A 160 -8.22 1.42 -10.11
C ASN A 160 -8.72 2.56 -9.23
N CYS A 161 -7.88 3.48 -8.74
CA CYS A 161 -8.30 4.64 -7.95
C CYS A 161 -9.36 5.47 -8.69
N VAL A 162 -9.05 5.84 -9.94
CA VAL A 162 -9.96 6.63 -10.78
C VAL A 162 -11.27 5.88 -11.04
N ARG A 163 -11.19 4.60 -11.44
CA ARG A 163 -12.36 3.76 -11.72
C ARG A 163 -13.21 3.53 -10.47
N ASN A 164 -12.59 3.20 -9.34
CA ASN A 164 -13.27 2.81 -8.11
C ASN A 164 -13.98 4.00 -7.47
N LEU A 165 -13.31 5.17 -7.46
CA LEU A 165 -13.94 6.41 -7.05
C LEU A 165 -15.13 6.73 -7.94
N THR A 166 -14.95 6.72 -9.26
CA THR A 166 -16.04 6.89 -10.24
C THR A 166 -17.22 5.96 -9.97
N SER A 167 -16.93 4.65 -9.85
CA SER A 167 -17.96 3.62 -9.72
C SER A 167 -18.73 3.82 -8.41
N SER A 168 -18.06 4.28 -7.35
CA SER A 168 -18.69 4.59 -6.07
C SER A 168 -19.67 5.77 -6.13
N PHE A 169 -19.55 6.67 -7.12
CA PHE A 169 -20.52 7.75 -7.34
C PHE A 169 -21.70 7.32 -8.24
N GLN A 170 -21.52 6.29 -9.05
CA GLN A 170 -22.52 5.82 -10.01
C GLN A 170 -23.38 4.69 -9.46
N ASN A 171 -22.77 3.81 -8.67
CA ASN A 171 -23.42 2.64 -8.14
C ASN A 171 -24.29 3.01 -6.94
N SER A 172 -25.38 2.26 -6.73
CA SER A 172 -26.32 2.47 -5.62
C SER A 172 -25.86 1.84 -4.30
N ASN A 173 -24.71 1.16 -4.29
CA ASN A 173 -24.14 0.52 -3.11
C ASN A 173 -23.49 1.56 -2.19
N THR A 174 -23.57 1.33 -0.87
CA THR A 174 -23.11 2.30 0.12
C THR A 174 -21.59 2.25 0.24
N SER A 175 -20.92 3.27 -0.29
CA SER A 175 -19.48 3.50 -0.11
C SER A 175 -19.26 4.61 0.92
N LEU A 176 -18.57 4.29 2.02
CA LEU A 176 -18.27 5.21 3.11
C LEU A 176 -16.78 5.26 3.38
N ILE A 177 -16.29 6.44 3.75
CA ILE A 177 -14.90 6.64 4.17
C ILE A 177 -14.77 6.32 5.66
N LEU A 178 -13.79 5.50 6.01
CA LEU A 178 -13.40 5.25 7.39
C LEU A 178 -12.68 6.48 7.94
N SER A 179 -13.33 7.18 8.86
CA SER A 179 -12.80 8.42 9.43
C SER A 179 -12.45 8.34 10.91
N GLY A 180 -12.84 7.27 11.59
CA GLY A 180 -12.44 7.04 12.98
C GLY A 180 -13.30 6.03 13.71
N ALA A 181 -13.28 6.13 15.04
CA ALA A 181 -14.06 5.31 15.97
C ALA A 181 -14.81 6.20 16.97
N LYS A 182 -15.98 5.76 17.40
CA LYS A 182 -16.68 6.34 18.55
C LYS A 182 -15.85 6.12 19.81
N ASN A 183 -15.83 7.13 20.68
CA ASN A 183 -15.03 7.11 21.91
C ASN A 183 -15.32 5.85 22.74
N ASN A 184 -14.24 5.15 23.12
CA ASN A 184 -14.23 3.96 23.96
C ASN A 184 -15.09 2.78 23.47
N PHE A 185 -15.57 2.79 22.23
CA PHE A 185 -16.43 1.73 21.72
C PHE A 185 -15.71 0.38 21.63
N PHE A 186 -14.46 0.41 21.14
CA PHE A 186 -13.62 -0.78 20.95
C PHE A 186 -12.76 -1.12 22.18
N GLN A 187 -12.91 -0.36 23.26
CA GLN A 187 -12.28 -0.67 24.53
C GLN A 187 -12.90 -1.97 25.09
N ASN A 188 -12.05 -2.88 25.57
CA ASN A 188 -12.40 -4.24 25.97
C ASN A 188 -13.02 -5.11 24.86
N GLN A 189 -12.95 -4.68 23.60
CA GLN A 189 -13.36 -5.51 22.47
C GLN A 189 -12.14 -6.21 21.88
N THR A 190 -12.38 -7.40 21.32
CA THR A 190 -11.37 -8.17 20.61
C THR A 190 -11.65 -8.14 19.12
N LEU A 191 -10.63 -7.86 18.32
CA LEU A 191 -10.63 -8.11 16.88
C LEU A 191 -9.90 -9.43 16.60
N VAL A 192 -10.56 -10.37 15.94
CA VAL A 192 -9.90 -11.55 15.35
C VAL A 192 -9.72 -11.28 13.87
N PHE A 193 -8.47 -11.30 13.41
CA PHE A 193 -8.13 -11.30 11.99
C PHE A 193 -7.78 -12.70 11.51
N THR A 194 -8.37 -13.13 10.39
CA THR A 194 -7.98 -14.40 9.73
C THR A 194 -7.21 -14.14 8.44
N GLY A 195 -5.96 -14.59 8.41
CA GLY A 195 -5.22 -14.84 7.18
C GLY A 195 -5.60 -16.21 6.60
N ALA A 196 -4.98 -16.59 5.49
CA ALA A 196 -5.32 -17.80 4.75
C ALA A 196 -4.27 -18.90 4.82
N SER A 197 -3.41 -18.93 5.84
CA SER A 197 -2.46 -20.04 6.05
C SER A 197 -3.20 -21.38 6.22
N PRO A 198 -2.63 -22.52 5.78
CA PRO A 198 -3.21 -23.85 6.02
C PRO A 198 -3.54 -24.17 7.48
N SER A 199 -2.88 -23.54 8.45
CA SER A 199 -3.18 -23.71 9.87
C SER A 199 -4.57 -23.21 10.28
N LEU A 200 -5.16 -22.27 9.52
CA LEU A 200 -6.52 -21.79 9.75
C LEU A 200 -7.51 -22.97 9.82
N GLU A 201 -7.29 -24.02 9.01
CA GLU A 201 -8.13 -25.23 9.00
C GLU A 201 -8.25 -25.85 10.40
N LYS A 202 -7.19 -25.83 11.22
CA LYS A 202 -7.18 -26.35 12.59
C LYS A 202 -7.72 -25.35 13.62
N GLU A 203 -7.67 -24.07 13.31
CA GLU A 203 -8.11 -23.00 14.22
C GLU A 203 -9.60 -22.67 14.06
N THR A 204 -10.25 -23.16 13.01
CA THR A 204 -11.63 -22.79 12.65
C THR A 204 -12.65 -23.27 13.68
N ASP A 205 -12.45 -24.43 14.28
CA ASP A 205 -13.32 -24.93 15.36
C ASP A 205 -13.35 -23.96 16.55
N TRP A 206 -12.19 -23.38 16.88
CA TRP A 206 -12.08 -22.39 17.95
C TRP A 206 -12.82 -21.10 17.58
N ILE A 207 -12.70 -20.64 16.34
CA ILE A 207 -13.41 -19.45 15.84
C ILE A 207 -14.93 -19.69 15.92
N SER A 208 -15.42 -20.85 15.49
CA SER A 208 -16.84 -21.19 15.51
C SER A 208 -17.41 -21.20 16.94
N LYS A 209 -16.73 -21.88 17.87
CA LYS A 209 -17.15 -21.97 19.28
C LYS A 209 -17.18 -20.62 20.00
N ASN A 210 -16.33 -19.68 19.59
CA ASN A 210 -16.16 -18.38 20.26
C ASN A 210 -16.71 -17.20 19.44
N ARG A 211 -17.42 -17.44 18.34
CA ARG A 211 -17.78 -16.42 17.34
C ARG A 211 -18.45 -15.17 17.91
N ASN A 212 -19.22 -15.32 18.99
CA ASN A 212 -19.97 -14.23 19.63
C ASN A 212 -19.15 -13.40 20.64
N GLN A 213 -17.84 -13.63 20.75
CA GLN A 213 -16.95 -12.97 21.73
C GLN A 213 -15.93 -12.00 21.12
N PHE A 214 -15.93 -11.84 19.79
CA PHE A 214 -15.05 -10.93 19.07
C PHE A 214 -15.68 -10.41 17.78
N HIS A 215 -15.13 -9.30 17.27
CA HIS A 215 -15.33 -8.92 15.88
C HIS A 215 -14.44 -9.77 14.98
N LEU A 216 -14.96 -10.29 13.88
CA LEU A 216 -14.26 -11.14 12.93
C LEU A 216 -13.99 -10.39 11.63
N LEU A 217 -12.73 -10.04 11.39
CA LEU A 217 -12.24 -9.49 10.14
C LEU A 217 -11.52 -10.59 9.37
N VAL A 218 -11.97 -10.90 8.16
CA VAL A 218 -11.36 -11.97 7.36
C VAL A 218 -10.65 -11.39 6.16
N SER A 219 -9.49 -11.94 5.80
CA SER A 219 -8.90 -11.65 4.49
C SER A 219 -9.81 -12.18 3.38
N ASP A 220 -9.83 -11.51 2.23
CA ASP A 220 -10.43 -12.04 1.01
C ASP A 220 -10.00 -13.50 0.74
N THR A 221 -8.72 -13.81 0.96
CA THR A 221 -8.13 -15.11 0.67
C THR A 221 -8.68 -16.22 1.58
N SER A 222 -8.99 -15.91 2.85
CA SER A 222 -9.57 -16.85 3.83
C SER A 222 -11.10 -16.91 3.79
N LEU A 223 -11.75 -15.95 3.11
CA LEU A 223 -13.21 -15.81 3.07
C LEU A 223 -13.92 -17.11 2.68
N GLY A 224 -13.48 -17.76 1.61
CA GLY A 224 -14.12 -18.98 1.11
C GLY A 224 -14.07 -20.14 2.11
N TRP A 225 -13.01 -20.25 2.90
CA TRP A 225 -12.91 -21.26 3.96
C TRP A 225 -13.88 -20.97 5.10
N ILE A 226 -13.86 -19.73 5.60
CA ILE A 226 -14.69 -19.28 6.73
C ILE A 226 -16.18 -19.45 6.42
N LEU A 227 -16.62 -19.05 5.23
CA LEU A 227 -18.02 -19.19 4.80
C LEU A 227 -18.43 -20.66 4.60
N ASN A 228 -17.55 -21.50 4.04
CA ASN A 228 -17.85 -22.93 3.86
C ASN A 228 -18.00 -23.67 5.20
N PHE A 229 -17.45 -23.12 6.29
CA PHE A 229 -17.64 -23.64 7.64
C PHE A 229 -18.87 -23.04 8.35
N GLY A 230 -19.70 -22.27 7.64
CA GLY A 230 -20.91 -21.66 8.17
C GLY A 230 -20.67 -20.43 9.07
N ILE A 231 -19.45 -19.89 9.08
CA ILE A 231 -19.10 -18.72 9.90
C ILE A 231 -19.27 -17.46 9.04
N ILE A 232 -20.11 -16.52 9.50
CA ILE A 232 -20.32 -15.23 8.83
C ILE A 232 -19.36 -14.19 9.45
N PRO A 233 -18.48 -13.53 8.68
CA PRO A 233 -17.58 -12.49 9.19
C PRO A 233 -18.29 -11.16 9.39
N ASP A 234 -17.73 -10.28 10.22
CA ASP A 234 -18.26 -8.92 10.44
C ASP A 234 -17.79 -7.95 9.35
N ALA A 235 -16.64 -8.21 8.73
CA ALA A 235 -16.14 -7.50 7.56
C ALA A 235 -15.11 -8.36 6.80
N VAL A 236 -14.93 -8.08 5.51
CA VAL A 236 -13.86 -8.65 4.69
C VAL A 236 -12.82 -7.58 4.41
N LEU A 237 -11.56 -7.84 4.70
CA LEU A 237 -10.43 -7.00 4.30
C LEU A 237 -9.93 -7.45 2.92
N SER A 238 -9.79 -6.52 1.97
CA SER A 238 -9.16 -6.76 0.67
C SER A 238 -8.21 -5.63 0.31
N LEU A 239 -7.01 -5.99 -0.16
CA LEU A 239 -5.92 -5.05 -0.50
C LEU A 239 -5.51 -5.14 -1.97
N ASP A 240 -5.44 -6.36 -2.52
CA ASP A 240 -4.87 -6.60 -3.84
C ASP A 240 -5.64 -5.88 -4.96
N SER A 241 -4.87 -5.36 -5.91
CA SER A 241 -5.39 -4.57 -7.03
C SER A 241 -5.63 -5.42 -8.28
N SER A 242 -5.20 -6.68 -8.25
CA SER A 242 -5.24 -7.59 -9.39
C SER A 242 -6.63 -8.19 -9.58
N ARG A 243 -6.92 -8.63 -10.81
CA ARG A 243 -8.16 -9.37 -11.10
C ARG A 243 -8.22 -10.73 -10.39
N GLY A 244 -7.08 -11.25 -9.90
CA GLY A 244 -7.02 -12.50 -9.14
C GLY A 244 -7.94 -12.48 -7.92
N THR A 245 -8.17 -11.30 -7.33
CA THR A 245 -9.09 -11.10 -6.20
C THR A 245 -10.51 -11.60 -6.47
N LEU A 246 -10.96 -11.62 -7.73
CA LEU A 246 -12.27 -12.17 -8.13
C LEU A 246 -12.47 -13.62 -7.66
N PHE A 247 -11.42 -14.44 -7.73
CA PHE A 247 -11.48 -15.86 -7.35
C PHE A 247 -11.72 -16.07 -5.86
N HIS A 248 -11.50 -15.06 -5.02
CA HIS A 248 -11.74 -15.12 -3.58
C HIS A 248 -13.21 -14.86 -3.20
N PHE A 249 -13.93 -14.03 -3.97
CA PHE A 249 -15.28 -13.60 -3.62
C PHE A 249 -16.39 -14.43 -4.23
N ARG A 250 -16.22 -14.99 -5.45
CA ARG A 250 -17.10 -16.00 -6.12
C ARG A 250 -18.62 -15.85 -5.91
N ASN A 251 -19.13 -14.63 -5.71
CA ASN A 251 -20.50 -14.34 -5.26
C ASN A 251 -20.96 -15.13 -4.01
N ILE A 252 -20.04 -15.54 -3.14
CA ILE A 252 -20.35 -16.27 -1.90
C ILE A 252 -20.57 -15.35 -0.69
N LEU A 253 -20.16 -14.09 -0.77
CA LEU A 253 -20.27 -13.13 0.33
C LEU A 253 -21.73 -12.66 0.51
N PRO A 254 -22.34 -12.78 1.71
CA PRO A 254 -23.65 -12.21 1.97
C PRO A 254 -23.64 -10.69 1.75
N LYS A 255 -24.72 -10.14 1.16
CA LYS A 255 -24.73 -8.77 0.60
C LYS A 255 -24.57 -7.68 1.66
N GLU A 256 -24.90 -7.99 2.90
CA GLU A 256 -24.87 -7.06 4.04
C GLU A 256 -23.45 -6.91 4.61
N ILE A 257 -22.55 -7.87 4.31
CA ILE A 257 -21.21 -7.86 4.88
C ILE A 257 -20.35 -6.80 4.18
N PRO A 258 -19.79 -5.84 4.92
CA PRO A 258 -18.97 -4.77 4.35
C PRO A 258 -17.60 -5.30 3.91
N ILE A 259 -17.08 -4.68 2.85
CA ILE A 259 -15.72 -4.89 2.36
C ILE A 259 -14.88 -3.67 2.75
N LEU A 260 -13.91 -3.89 3.64
CA LEU A 260 -12.87 -2.94 4.00
C LEU A 260 -11.78 -2.96 2.91
N THR A 261 -11.64 -1.86 2.18
CA THR A 261 -10.71 -1.75 1.02
C THR A 261 -10.21 -0.31 0.87
N TRP A 262 -9.37 -0.06 -0.12
CA TRP A 262 -8.87 1.25 -0.53
C TRP A 262 -9.18 1.52 -2.00
N PHE A 263 -8.98 2.76 -2.48
CA PHE A 263 -9.31 3.12 -3.87
C PHE A 263 -8.44 2.40 -4.90
N GLY A 264 -7.20 2.03 -4.58
CA GLY A 264 -6.34 1.27 -5.48
C GLY A 264 -6.66 -0.23 -5.55
N GLY A 265 -7.56 -0.73 -4.71
CA GLY A 265 -7.94 -2.14 -4.64
C GLY A 265 -8.61 -2.67 -5.92
N CYS A 266 -8.83 -3.98 -5.98
CA CYS A 266 -9.42 -4.63 -7.16
C CYS A 266 -10.78 -4.01 -7.51
N THR A 267 -10.92 -3.62 -8.77
CA THR A 267 -12.09 -2.87 -9.22
C THR A 267 -13.39 -3.66 -9.18
N TYR A 268 -13.32 -5.00 -9.29
CA TYR A 268 -14.48 -5.87 -9.16
C TYR A 268 -15.16 -5.73 -7.80
N LEU A 269 -14.40 -5.41 -6.74
CA LEU A 269 -14.96 -5.23 -5.41
C LEU A 269 -16.01 -4.11 -5.44
N PHE A 270 -15.72 -2.99 -6.08
CA PHE A 270 -16.61 -1.83 -6.16
C PHE A 270 -17.88 -2.07 -6.99
N ASP A 271 -17.88 -3.11 -7.82
CA ASP A 271 -19.06 -3.58 -8.56
C ASP A 271 -19.96 -4.51 -7.70
N LEU A 272 -19.43 -5.10 -6.61
CA LEU A 272 -20.22 -5.94 -5.71
C LEU A 272 -21.27 -5.11 -4.94
N PRO A 273 -22.48 -5.66 -4.69
CA PRO A 273 -23.55 -4.94 -4.00
C PRO A 273 -23.22 -4.62 -2.53
N ASN A 274 -22.21 -5.28 -1.97
CA ASN A 274 -21.77 -5.12 -0.59
C ASN A 274 -21.39 -3.67 -0.25
N PRO A 275 -21.64 -3.20 0.99
CA PRO A 275 -21.14 -1.93 1.46
C PRO A 275 -19.60 -1.87 1.37
N LYS A 276 -19.06 -0.70 1.04
CA LYS A 276 -17.62 -0.45 1.04
C LYS A 276 -17.26 0.44 2.22
N TRP A 277 -16.32 -0.04 3.02
CA TRP A 277 -15.62 0.78 4.01
C TRP A 277 -14.25 1.09 3.42
N ILE A 278 -14.04 2.35 3.07
CA ILE A 278 -12.86 2.78 2.33
C ILE A 278 -11.89 3.44 3.29
N TYR A 279 -10.70 2.88 3.45
CA TYR A 279 -9.62 3.53 4.17
C TYR A 279 -8.65 4.22 3.21
N PHE A 280 -7.95 5.24 3.70
CA PHE A 280 -6.85 5.86 2.96
C PHE A 280 -5.54 5.12 3.21
N SER A 281 -4.88 4.72 2.14
CA SER A 281 -3.55 4.09 2.17
C SER A 281 -2.43 5.12 2.12
N THR A 282 -1.19 4.64 2.14
CA THR A 282 0.00 5.46 1.89
C THR A 282 0.20 5.80 0.40
N HIS A 283 -0.70 5.40 -0.50
CA HIS A 283 -0.60 5.74 -1.92
C HIS A 283 -0.83 7.25 -2.15
N PRO A 284 -0.08 7.91 -3.05
CA PRO A 284 -0.19 9.36 -3.26
C PRO A 284 -1.61 9.86 -3.53
N LEU A 285 -2.37 9.19 -4.41
CA LEU A 285 -3.75 9.61 -4.71
C LEU A 285 -4.68 9.55 -3.50
N ASP A 286 -4.51 8.55 -2.63
CA ASP A 286 -5.30 8.42 -1.40
C ASP A 286 -4.95 9.55 -0.43
N GLN A 287 -3.66 9.86 -0.27
CA GLN A 287 -3.21 10.93 0.60
C GLN A 287 -3.72 12.31 0.14
N ILE A 288 -3.71 12.56 -1.17
CA ILE A 288 -4.25 13.81 -1.74
C ILE A 288 -5.76 13.87 -1.52
N LEU A 289 -6.52 12.81 -1.86
CA LEU A 289 -7.97 12.75 -1.63
C LEU A 289 -8.32 13.00 -0.16
N ARG A 290 -7.59 12.35 0.75
CA ARG A 290 -7.72 12.55 2.19
C ARG A 290 -7.46 14.01 2.56
N SER A 291 -6.35 14.59 2.12
CA SER A 291 -5.99 15.97 2.46
C SER A 291 -7.02 16.98 1.99
N LEU A 292 -7.61 16.76 0.81
CA LEU A 292 -8.57 17.68 0.21
C LEU A 292 -9.97 17.58 0.83
N PHE A 293 -10.43 16.36 1.16
CA PHE A 293 -11.83 16.12 1.49
C PHE A 293 -12.08 15.51 2.87
N PHE A 294 -11.08 14.86 3.47
CA PHE A 294 -11.19 14.15 4.75
C PHE A 294 -9.91 14.32 5.60
N PRO A 295 -9.55 15.54 6.00
CA PRO A 295 -8.27 15.81 6.68
C PRO A 295 -8.12 15.03 8.00
N ASN A 296 -9.24 14.68 8.64
CA ASN A 296 -9.28 13.95 9.90
C ASN A 296 -9.31 12.43 9.73
N ALA A 297 -9.54 11.90 8.52
CA ALA A 297 -9.56 10.46 8.31
C ALA A 297 -8.15 9.87 8.52
N PRO A 298 -8.01 8.69 9.14
CA PRO A 298 -6.73 8.06 9.34
C PRO A 298 -6.16 7.52 8.02
N ILE A 299 -4.83 7.48 7.96
CA ILE A 299 -4.10 6.70 6.95
C ILE A 299 -3.76 5.36 7.60
N LEU A 300 -4.20 4.25 7.01
CA LEU A 300 -3.77 2.92 7.47
C LEU A 300 -2.46 2.55 6.80
N GLU A 301 -1.40 2.42 7.61
CA GLU A 301 -0.08 2.02 7.15
C GLU A 301 0.02 0.48 7.05
N ASN A 302 0.78 -0.03 6.08
CA ASN A 302 1.05 -1.47 5.96
C ASN A 302 2.54 -1.78 6.01
N PRO A 303 3.18 -1.72 7.20
CA PRO A 303 4.61 -2.00 7.32
C PRO A 303 4.98 -3.44 6.98
N SER A 304 4.03 -4.38 7.15
CA SER A 304 4.24 -5.82 6.88
C SER A 304 4.14 -6.19 5.40
N LEU A 305 3.68 -5.27 4.55
CA LEU A 305 3.40 -5.48 3.13
C LEU A 305 2.46 -6.66 2.83
N ASN A 306 1.58 -6.99 3.78
CA ASN A 306 0.55 -8.02 3.63
C ASN A 306 -0.74 -7.64 4.40
N MET A 307 -1.76 -8.49 4.34
CA MET A 307 -3.08 -8.20 4.93
C MET A 307 -3.06 -8.02 6.45
N THR A 308 -2.18 -8.73 7.15
CA THR A 308 -2.03 -8.65 8.60
C THR A 308 -1.63 -7.24 9.04
N GLY A 309 -0.74 -6.56 8.31
CA GLY A 309 -0.33 -5.20 8.65
C GLY A 309 -1.46 -4.19 8.58
N ILE A 310 -2.35 -4.29 7.58
CA ILE A 310 -3.55 -3.45 7.52
C ILE A 310 -4.51 -3.81 8.66
N ALA A 311 -4.69 -5.09 9.00
CA ALA A 311 -5.51 -5.49 10.15
C ALA A 311 -4.97 -4.93 11.47
N MET A 312 -3.64 -4.95 11.67
CA MET A 312 -2.98 -4.32 12.83
C MET A 312 -3.20 -2.81 12.84
N SER A 313 -3.01 -2.13 11.71
CA SER A 313 -3.24 -0.70 11.60
C SER A 313 -4.71 -0.35 11.89
N PHE A 314 -5.65 -1.11 11.35
CA PHE A 314 -7.08 -0.96 11.61
C PHE A 314 -7.40 -1.12 13.10
N ALA A 315 -6.90 -2.19 13.75
CA ALA A 315 -7.09 -2.42 15.18
C ALA A 315 -6.54 -1.25 16.02
N LYS A 316 -5.32 -0.79 15.70
CA LYS A 316 -4.64 0.32 16.39
C LYS A 316 -5.41 1.64 16.25
N HIS A 317 -5.84 2.00 15.04
CA HIS A 317 -6.57 3.25 14.79
C HIS A 317 -7.94 3.27 15.47
N LEU A 318 -8.60 2.12 15.57
CA LEU A 318 -9.87 1.99 16.28
C LEU A 318 -9.72 1.80 17.80
N LYS A 319 -8.47 1.70 18.30
CA LYS A 319 -8.15 1.48 19.72
C LYS A 319 -8.79 0.22 20.29
N TYR A 320 -8.69 -0.89 19.54
CA TYR A 320 -9.00 -2.19 20.10
C TYR A 320 -8.11 -2.50 21.29
N ASP A 321 -8.71 -3.11 22.30
CA ASP A 321 -7.98 -3.62 23.45
C ASP A 321 -7.13 -4.83 23.07
N ARG A 322 -7.69 -5.70 22.21
CA ARG A 322 -7.07 -6.97 21.82
C ARG A 322 -7.18 -7.21 20.32
N LEU A 323 -6.09 -7.66 19.73
CA LEU A 323 -6.01 -8.19 18.37
C LEU A 323 -5.52 -9.63 18.43
N VAL A 324 -6.23 -10.53 17.78
CA VAL A 324 -5.87 -11.95 17.67
C VAL A 324 -5.73 -12.30 16.19
N LEU A 325 -4.62 -12.94 15.84
CA LEU A 325 -4.27 -13.34 14.50
C LEU A 325 -4.42 -14.86 14.38
N LYS A 326 -5.17 -15.29 13.36
CA LYS A 326 -5.40 -16.70 13.03
C LYS A 326 -5.07 -16.94 11.56
N GLY A 327 -4.48 -18.08 11.24
CA GLY A 327 -4.13 -18.43 9.85
C GLY A 327 -3.10 -17.50 9.21
N VAL A 328 -2.13 -16.97 9.96
CA VAL A 328 -1.08 -16.06 9.44
C VAL A 328 0.33 -16.65 9.49
N ASP A 329 0.46 -17.93 9.81
CA ASP A 329 1.74 -18.53 10.20
C ASP A 329 2.63 -19.04 9.05
N PHE A 330 2.29 -18.71 7.80
CA PHE A 330 3.07 -19.02 6.60
C PHE A 330 3.48 -20.51 6.42
N HIS A 331 2.90 -21.43 7.20
CA HIS A 331 3.22 -22.85 7.12
C HIS A 331 2.75 -23.46 5.80
N ARG A 332 3.55 -24.38 5.26
CA ARG A 332 3.18 -25.16 4.07
C ARG A 332 3.09 -26.63 4.44
N ASN A 333 1.95 -27.24 4.15
CA ASN A 333 1.75 -28.67 4.34
C ASN A 333 1.26 -29.32 3.04
N GLY A 334 1.94 -30.36 2.57
CA GLY A 334 1.56 -31.09 1.37
C GLY A 334 1.50 -30.23 0.09
N GLY A 335 2.33 -29.19 0.00
CA GLY A 335 2.34 -28.24 -1.14
C GLY A 335 1.27 -27.14 -1.06
N LYS A 336 0.35 -27.19 -0.09
CA LYS A 336 -0.60 -26.11 0.18
C LYS A 336 0.15 -24.86 0.64
N THR A 337 -0.16 -23.73 0.01
CA THR A 337 0.28 -22.39 0.42
C THR A 337 -0.79 -21.65 1.22
N HIS A 338 -2.06 -22.06 1.04
CA HIS A 338 -3.21 -21.45 1.68
C HIS A 338 -4.17 -22.53 2.17
N CYS A 339 -5.11 -22.16 3.04
CA CYS A 339 -6.22 -23.00 3.43
C CYS A 339 -7.08 -23.38 2.23
N ARG A 340 -7.80 -24.50 2.39
CA ARG A 340 -8.79 -24.97 1.42
C ARG A 340 -9.85 -23.91 1.15
N SER A 341 -10.50 -24.00 0.00
CA SER A 341 -11.55 -23.09 -0.47
C SER A 341 -11.08 -21.65 -0.72
N SER A 342 -9.78 -21.37 -0.65
CA SER A 342 -9.22 -20.11 -1.12
C SER A 342 -9.37 -19.98 -2.65
N GLY A 343 -9.40 -18.75 -3.13
CA GLY A 343 -9.45 -18.44 -4.57
C GLY A 343 -8.26 -19.01 -5.36
N TYR A 344 -7.09 -19.15 -4.71
CA TYR A 344 -5.93 -19.82 -5.31
C TYR A 344 -6.20 -21.29 -5.57
N GLU A 345 -6.77 -22.03 -4.61
CA GLU A 345 -7.13 -23.43 -4.81
C GLU A 345 -8.25 -23.56 -5.86
N ALA A 346 -9.23 -22.65 -5.84
CA ALA A 346 -10.30 -22.62 -6.84
C ALA A 346 -9.75 -22.42 -8.26
N TYR A 347 -8.77 -21.53 -8.43
CA TYR A 347 -8.06 -21.32 -9.69
C TYR A 347 -7.22 -22.54 -10.10
N ASP A 348 -6.49 -23.14 -9.15
CA ASP A 348 -5.62 -24.28 -9.43
C ASP A 348 -6.39 -25.50 -9.94
N ARG A 349 -7.64 -25.68 -9.48
CA ARG A 349 -8.50 -26.80 -9.90
C ARG A 349 -8.64 -26.93 -11.41
N PHE A 350 -8.57 -25.84 -12.17
CA PHE A 350 -8.63 -25.89 -13.64
C PHE A 350 -7.42 -26.58 -14.29
N PHE A 351 -6.29 -26.66 -13.58
CA PHE A 351 -5.04 -27.20 -14.09
C PHE A 351 -4.70 -28.57 -13.49
N LEU A 352 -5.52 -29.07 -12.56
CA LEU A 352 -5.32 -30.38 -11.96
C LEU A 352 -5.72 -31.48 -12.94
N SER A 353 -4.95 -32.57 -12.94
CA SER A 353 -5.26 -33.77 -13.69
C SER A 353 -4.80 -35.00 -12.94
N ARG A 354 -5.12 -36.21 -13.44
CA ARG A 354 -4.58 -37.46 -12.87
C ARG A 354 -3.04 -37.48 -12.78
N LYS A 355 -2.33 -36.68 -13.59
CA LYS A 355 -0.86 -36.59 -13.62
C LYS A 355 -0.29 -35.29 -13.01
N VAL A 356 -1.16 -34.37 -12.57
CA VAL A 356 -0.78 -33.05 -12.06
C VAL A 356 -1.55 -32.77 -10.78
N SER A 357 -0.86 -32.91 -9.64
CA SER A 357 -1.38 -32.61 -8.30
C SER A 357 -1.17 -31.13 -7.95
N LEU A 358 -1.92 -30.65 -6.94
CA LEU A 358 -1.68 -29.34 -6.31
C LEU A 358 -0.23 -29.18 -5.84
N SER A 359 0.34 -30.23 -5.25
CA SER A 359 1.73 -30.24 -4.80
C SER A 359 2.71 -30.00 -5.94
N LYS A 360 2.43 -30.55 -7.13
CA LYS A 360 3.24 -30.35 -8.34
C LYS A 360 3.07 -28.94 -8.91
N THR A 361 1.84 -28.43 -8.98
CA THR A 361 1.52 -27.11 -9.55
C THR A 361 2.08 -25.96 -8.70
N ARG A 362 2.09 -26.10 -7.38
CA ARG A 362 2.51 -25.05 -6.44
C ARG A 362 3.88 -25.30 -5.79
N PHE A 363 4.65 -26.28 -6.29
CA PHE A 363 6.00 -26.52 -5.78
C PHE A 363 6.90 -25.31 -6.04
N GLN A 364 7.51 -24.76 -4.98
CA GLN A 364 8.53 -23.71 -5.08
C GLN A 364 9.69 -24.09 -4.15
N LYS A 365 10.95 -23.87 -4.59
CA LYS A 365 12.14 -24.12 -3.77
C LYS A 365 12.13 -23.21 -2.53
N SER A 366 12.44 -23.76 -1.35
CA SER A 366 12.28 -23.12 -0.03
C SER A 366 13.05 -21.82 0.19
N LYS A 367 14.21 -21.64 -0.46
CA LYS A 367 15.18 -20.57 -0.16
C LYS A 367 14.64 -19.13 -0.20
N SER A 368 13.66 -18.81 -1.05
CA SER A 368 13.08 -17.45 -1.11
C SER A 368 11.99 -17.21 -0.05
N TRP A 369 11.47 -18.28 0.55
CA TRP A 369 10.39 -18.25 1.53
C TRP A 369 10.89 -18.21 2.98
N ASP A 370 12.08 -18.75 3.25
CA ASP A 370 12.68 -18.73 4.61
C ASP A 370 12.84 -17.30 5.16
N LYS A 371 13.05 -16.30 4.28
CA LYS A 371 13.07 -14.87 4.66
C LYS A 371 11.73 -14.31 5.19
N ARG A 372 10.59 -14.96 4.90
CA ARG A 372 9.26 -14.53 5.37
C ARG A 372 8.86 -15.19 6.70
N PHE A 373 9.46 -16.34 7.03
CA PHE A 373 9.30 -16.97 8.34
C PHE A 373 9.84 -16.07 9.46
N SER A 374 10.92 -15.32 9.21
CA SER A 374 11.53 -14.47 10.23
C SER A 374 10.59 -13.41 10.79
N ILE A 375 9.74 -12.77 9.98
CA ILE A 375 8.80 -11.72 10.47
C ILE A 375 7.75 -12.33 11.41
N LEU A 376 7.25 -13.52 11.08
CA LEU A 376 6.28 -14.21 11.92
C LEU A 376 6.90 -14.70 13.22
N GLU A 377 8.10 -15.27 13.14
CA GLU A 377 8.84 -15.73 14.33
C GLU A 377 9.10 -14.53 15.26
N ILE A 378 9.56 -13.40 14.71
CA ILE A 378 9.69 -12.14 15.46
C ILE A 378 8.35 -11.74 16.09
N LEU A 379 7.23 -11.75 15.35
CA LEU A 379 5.92 -11.39 15.92
C LEU A 379 5.46 -12.35 17.02
N LYS A 380 5.76 -13.65 16.91
CA LYS A 380 5.43 -14.64 17.94
C LYS A 380 6.29 -14.49 19.19
N GLU A 381 7.56 -14.13 19.02
CA GLU A 381 8.50 -13.90 20.12
C GLU A 381 8.22 -12.56 20.83
N GLU A 382 8.04 -11.48 20.07
CA GLU A 382 7.86 -10.13 20.60
C GLU A 382 6.41 -9.82 21.02
N SER A 383 5.42 -10.52 20.47
CA SER A 383 3.99 -10.27 20.73
C SER A 383 3.15 -11.56 20.74
N PRO A 384 3.46 -12.53 21.61
CA PRO A 384 2.77 -13.83 21.67
C PRO A 384 1.26 -13.70 21.94
N GLU A 385 0.84 -12.64 22.63
CA GLU A 385 -0.57 -12.32 22.91
C GLU A 385 -1.41 -12.14 21.63
N LEU A 386 -0.78 -11.82 20.49
CA LEU A 386 -1.47 -11.75 19.21
C LEU A 386 -1.95 -13.12 18.71
N PHE A 387 -1.40 -14.22 19.21
CA PHE A 387 -1.72 -15.57 18.71
C PHE A 387 -2.59 -16.37 19.68
N HIS A 388 -2.62 -15.95 20.95
CA HIS A 388 -3.33 -16.60 22.03
C HIS A 388 -4.52 -15.76 22.48
N PHE A 389 -5.68 -16.39 22.50
CA PHE A 389 -6.87 -15.78 23.09
C PHE A 389 -7.45 -16.74 24.13
N GLN A 390 -7.57 -16.26 25.35
CA GLN A 390 -8.37 -16.90 26.38
C GLN A 390 -9.71 -16.15 26.47
N PRO A 391 -10.85 -16.81 26.23
CA PRO A 391 -12.15 -16.18 26.34
C PRO A 391 -12.39 -15.68 27.76
N ASP A 392 -12.88 -14.45 27.90
CA ASP A 392 -13.29 -13.90 29.19
C ASP A 392 -14.51 -14.70 29.70
N PRO A 393 -14.49 -15.25 30.93
CA PRO A 393 -15.59 -16.08 31.46
C PRO A 393 -16.93 -15.36 31.56
N ILE A 394 -16.90 -14.03 31.59
CA ILE A 394 -18.07 -13.17 31.66
C ILE A 394 -18.44 -12.80 30.22
N SER A 395 -19.39 -13.53 29.65
CA SER A 395 -19.99 -13.27 28.34
C SER A 395 -20.41 -11.79 28.20
N LYS A 396 -19.56 -10.96 27.61
CA LYS A 396 -19.94 -9.62 27.15
C LYS A 396 -20.53 -9.76 25.75
N THR A 397 -21.75 -9.27 25.58
CA THR A 397 -22.36 -9.17 24.25
C THR A 397 -21.47 -8.28 23.38
N VAL A 398 -20.94 -8.85 22.31
CA VAL A 398 -20.18 -8.11 21.31
C VAL A 398 -21.15 -7.19 20.58
N LYS A 399 -20.89 -5.88 20.65
CA LYS A 399 -21.64 -4.88 19.87
C LYS A 399 -21.31 -5.08 18.39
N LYS A 400 -22.16 -4.62 17.47
CA LYS A 400 -21.84 -4.79 16.04
C LYS A 400 -20.67 -3.89 15.66
N LEU A 401 -19.70 -4.44 14.90
CA LEU A 401 -18.50 -3.73 14.44
C LEU A 401 -18.82 -2.35 13.84
N GLY A 402 -19.81 -2.29 12.93
CA GLY A 402 -20.19 -1.07 12.24
C GLY A 402 -20.76 0.03 13.13
N GLU A 403 -21.34 -0.29 14.29
CA GLU A 403 -21.91 0.70 15.22
C GLU A 403 -20.84 1.57 15.89
N GLY A 404 -19.60 1.05 15.98
CA GLY A 404 -18.46 1.75 16.56
C GLY A 404 -17.68 2.63 15.60
N LEU A 405 -17.87 2.44 14.29
CA LEU A 405 -17.11 3.18 13.28
C LEU A 405 -17.70 4.57 13.07
N ILE A 406 -16.83 5.55 12.85
CA ILE A 406 -17.19 6.85 12.28
C ILE A 406 -16.94 6.72 10.79
N LEU A 407 -18.03 6.67 10.04
CA LEU A 407 -18.04 6.51 8.60
C LEU A 407 -18.61 7.78 7.97
N GLU A 408 -17.82 8.43 7.11
CA GLU A 408 -18.25 9.64 6.41
C GLU A 408 -18.77 9.31 5.01
N ASP A 409 -19.77 10.05 4.56
CA ASP A 409 -20.30 9.90 3.20
C ASP A 409 -19.24 10.31 2.18
N LEU A 410 -19.01 9.41 1.21
CA LEU A 410 -18.11 9.64 0.08
C LEU A 410 -18.47 10.91 -0.72
N LYS A 411 -19.76 11.30 -0.73
CA LYS A 411 -20.27 12.49 -1.42
C LYS A 411 -19.65 13.81 -0.96
N LYS A 412 -18.90 13.83 0.17
CA LYS A 412 -18.07 14.98 0.54
C LYS A 412 -16.96 15.27 -0.47
N ILE A 413 -16.52 14.27 -1.23
CA ILE A 413 -15.63 14.49 -2.36
C ILE A 413 -16.40 15.27 -3.43
N GLN A 414 -15.96 16.49 -3.70
CA GLN A 414 -16.46 17.28 -4.82
C GLN A 414 -15.89 16.66 -6.10
N PHE A 415 -16.61 15.69 -6.65
CA PHE A 415 -16.13 14.81 -7.72
C PHE A 415 -15.62 15.59 -8.94
N GLU A 416 -16.28 16.68 -9.31
CA GLU A 416 -15.85 17.57 -10.39
C GLU A 416 -14.50 18.23 -10.10
N LYS A 417 -14.31 18.73 -8.86
CA LYS A 417 -13.03 19.33 -8.45
C LYS A 417 -11.91 18.29 -8.40
N TRP A 418 -12.23 17.07 -7.99
CA TRP A 418 -11.27 15.97 -7.99
C TRP A 418 -10.86 15.59 -9.43
N ILE A 419 -11.81 15.51 -10.36
CA ILE A 419 -11.50 15.26 -11.78
C ILE A 419 -10.63 16.38 -12.33
N GLN A 420 -11.01 17.64 -12.10
CA GLN A 420 -10.21 18.79 -12.51
C GLN A 420 -8.78 18.69 -11.96
N PHE A 421 -8.64 18.39 -10.66
CA PHE A 421 -7.34 18.23 -10.05
C PHE A 421 -6.53 17.13 -10.75
N CYS A 422 -7.15 15.98 -11.04
CA CYS A 422 -6.50 14.87 -11.71
C CYS A 422 -6.12 15.17 -13.17
N THR A 423 -6.94 15.92 -13.90
CA THR A 423 -6.66 16.26 -15.31
C THR A 423 -5.65 17.39 -15.44
N THR A 424 -5.75 18.42 -14.60
CA THR A 424 -4.91 19.62 -14.68
C THR A 424 -3.55 19.38 -14.03
N HIS A 425 -3.49 18.68 -12.89
CA HIS A 425 -2.26 18.51 -12.14
C HIS A 425 -1.63 17.12 -12.27
N LEU A 426 -2.37 16.08 -12.67
CA LEU A 426 -1.83 14.71 -12.69
C LEU A 426 -1.82 14.04 -14.08
N ASP A 427 -2.26 14.73 -15.13
CA ASP A 427 -2.38 14.21 -16.51
C ASP A 427 -3.14 12.87 -16.60
N LEU A 428 -4.19 12.70 -15.78
CA LEU A 428 -4.96 11.46 -15.72
C LEU A 428 -6.18 11.42 -16.66
N LYS A 429 -6.23 12.30 -17.66
CA LYS A 429 -7.39 12.45 -18.56
C LYS A 429 -7.78 11.13 -19.23
N ASP A 430 -6.81 10.35 -19.68
CA ASP A 430 -7.01 9.06 -20.36
C ASP A 430 -7.60 7.96 -19.45
N TYR A 431 -7.63 8.16 -18.12
CA TYR A 431 -8.12 7.17 -17.15
C TYR A 431 -9.60 7.35 -16.77
N PHE A 432 -10.21 8.48 -17.13
CA PHE A 432 -11.63 8.75 -16.87
C PHE A 432 -12.51 8.25 -18.01
N TYR A 433 -13.72 7.76 -17.70
CA TYR A 433 -14.69 7.39 -18.72
C TYR A 433 -15.13 8.62 -19.52
N SER A 434 -15.36 8.46 -20.83
CA SER A 434 -15.84 9.53 -21.72
C SER A 434 -17.10 10.21 -21.20
N ARG A 435 -18.02 9.46 -20.61
CA ARG A 435 -19.25 9.99 -19.98
C ARG A 435 -18.97 10.97 -18.83
N ILE A 436 -17.87 10.81 -18.10
CA ILE A 436 -17.49 11.68 -16.97
C ILE A 436 -16.84 12.95 -17.50
N LEU A 437 -15.94 12.81 -18.48
CA LEU A 437 -15.30 13.93 -19.15
C LEU A 437 -16.32 14.82 -19.88
N ASN A 438 -17.45 14.24 -20.30
CA ASN A 438 -18.54 14.93 -20.99
C ASN A 438 -19.59 15.55 -20.06
N ILE A 439 -19.42 15.50 -18.72
CA ILE A 439 -20.33 16.19 -17.80
C ILE A 439 -20.19 17.70 -18.02
N PRO A 440 -21.27 18.48 -18.25
CA PRO A 440 -21.18 19.90 -18.59
C PRO A 440 -20.37 20.74 -17.58
N SER A 441 -20.47 20.43 -16.27
CA SER A 441 -19.67 21.06 -15.22
C SER A 441 -18.18 20.75 -15.34
N VAL A 442 -17.82 19.51 -15.69
CA VAL A 442 -16.44 19.08 -15.94
C VAL A 442 -15.89 19.76 -17.20
N ILE A 443 -16.64 19.79 -18.32
CA ILE A 443 -16.23 20.46 -19.57
C ILE A 443 -15.98 21.96 -19.34
N LYS A 444 -16.91 22.65 -18.68
CA LYS A 444 -16.82 24.10 -18.41
C LYS A 444 -15.63 24.46 -17.53
N THR A 445 -15.14 23.50 -16.75
CA THR A 445 -14.00 23.63 -15.84
C THR A 445 -12.69 23.28 -16.53
N LEU A 446 -12.68 22.25 -17.39
CA LEU A 446 -11.54 21.90 -18.25
C LEU A 446 -11.22 22.95 -19.31
N ASN A 447 -12.22 23.70 -19.80
CA ASN A 447 -12.03 24.76 -20.79
C ASN A 447 -11.59 26.10 -20.18
N LYS A 448 -11.49 26.20 -18.84
CA LYS A 448 -11.04 27.41 -18.12
C LYS A 448 -9.59 27.33 -17.62
N SER A 449 -9.01 26.13 -17.62
CA SER A 449 -7.60 25.82 -17.32
C SER A 449 -6.83 25.64 -18.62
#